data_AF-A0A101GG50-F1
#
_entry.id   AF-A0A101GG50-F1
#
_cell.length_a   1.000
_cell.length_b   1.000
_cell.length_c   1.000
_cell.angle_alpha   90.00
_cell.angle_beta   90.00
_cell.angle_gamma   90.00
#
_symmetry.space_group_name_H-M   'P 1'
#
loop_
_entity.id
_entity.type
_entity.pdbx_description
1 polymer ?
#
loop_
_entity_poly.entity_id
_entity_poly.type
_entity_poly.pdbx_seq_one_letter_code
_entity_poly.pdbx_strand_id
1 'polypeptide(L)' 'MGLTVFEKILKTHIVEGNMKGGERIALRMDQTLTQDSTGTMAYLEFEALDIPR' A
#
# COMPACT_ATOMS: atom_id res chain seq x y z
N MET A 1 -22.18 -11.93 -12.26
CA MET A 1 -21.89 -10.48 -12.18
C MET A 1 -20.39 -10.28 -12.27
N GLY A 2 -19.94 -9.28 -13.03
CA GLY A 2 -18.50 -8.98 -13.16
C GLY A 2 -18.00 -8.09 -12.02
N LEU A 3 -16.68 -8.07 -11.83
CA LEU A 3 -16.03 -7.18 -10.86
C LEU A 3 -16.13 -5.71 -11.29
N THR A 4 -16.28 -4.83 -10.32
CA THR A 4 -16.13 -3.37 -10.46
C THR A 4 -14.68 -2.98 -10.78
N VAL A 5 -14.47 -1.73 -11.19
CA VAL A 5 -13.11 -1.21 -11.45
C VAL A 5 -12.25 -1.27 -10.18
N PHE A 6 -12.81 -0.88 -9.04
CA PHE A 6 -12.13 -0.94 -7.74
C PHE A 6 -11.69 -2.37 -7.41
N GLU A 7 -12.59 -3.36 -7.53
CA GLU A 7 -12.25 -4.76 -7.24
C GLU A 7 -11.21 -5.33 -8.20
N LYS A 8 -11.22 -4.90 -9.47
CA LYS A 8 -10.18 -5.31 -10.43
C LYS A 8 -8.81 -4.78 -10.01
N ILE A 9 -8.73 -3.49 -9.67
CA ILE A 9 -7.48 -2.87 -9.19
C ILE A 9 -7.04 -3.54 -7.89
N LEU A 10 -7.94 -3.68 -6.92
CA LEU A 10 -7.60 -4.30 -5.64
C LEU A 10 -7.06 -5.72 -5.85
N LYS A 11 -7.74 -6.53 -6.66
CA LYS A 11 -7.32 -7.91 -6.98
C LYS A 11 -5.92 -7.99 -7.60
N THR A 12 -5.50 -7.01 -8.41
CA THR A 12 -4.16 -7.03 -9.02
C THR A 12 -3.03 -6.60 -8.08
N HIS A 13 -3.33 -5.97 -6.94
CA HIS A 13 -2.33 -5.45 -6.01
C HIS A 13 -2.23 -6.26 -4.71
N ILE A 14 -3.13 -7.21 -4.44
CA ILE A 14 -3.03 -8.12 -3.29
C ILE A 14 -1.82 -9.03 -3.46
N VAL A 15 -0.92 -9.02 -2.47
CA VAL A 15 0.22 -9.94 -2.36
C VAL A 15 0.01 -11.01 -1.28
N GLU A 16 -0.86 -10.75 -0.31
CA GLU A 16 -1.24 -11.69 0.75
C GLU A 16 -2.68 -11.45 1.22
N GLY A 17 -3.38 -12.52 1.59
CA GLY A 17 -4.76 -12.48 2.10
C GLY A 17 -5.85 -12.65 1.04
N ASN A 18 -7.12 -12.60 1.47
CA ASN A 18 -8.28 -12.79 0.61
C ASN A 18 -9.06 -11.48 0.45
N MET A 19 -9.58 -11.23 -0.76
CA MET A 19 -10.42 -10.07 -1.05
C MET A 19 -11.85 -10.25 -0.49
N LYS A 20 -11.97 -10.28 0.84
CA LYS A 20 -13.21 -10.46 1.59
C LYS A 20 -13.33 -9.40 2.68
N GLY A 21 -14.50 -8.79 2.77
CA GLY A 21 -14.75 -7.70 3.72
C GLY A 21 -14.50 -8.12 5.17
N GLY A 22 -13.79 -7.28 5.91
CA GLY A 22 -13.41 -7.53 7.31
C GLY A 22 -12.12 -8.35 7.50
N GLU A 23 -11.53 -8.87 6.42
CA GLU A 23 -10.24 -9.57 6.49
C GLU A 23 -9.06 -8.62 6.19
N ARG A 24 -7.90 -8.91 6.77
CA ARG A 24 -6.66 -8.19 6.46
C ARG A 24 -6.09 -8.70 5.15
N ILE A 25 -5.54 -7.78 4.38
CA ILE A 25 -4.81 -8.05 3.14
C ILE A 25 -3.52 -7.24 3.14
N ALA A 26 -2.49 -7.77 2.48
CA ALA A 26 -1.29 -7.01 2.13
C ALA A 26 -1.39 -6.58 0.67
N LEU A 27 -1.06 -5.32 0.42
CA LEU A 27 -1.09 -4.72 -0.91
C LEU A 27 0.32 -4.31 -1.32
N ARG A 28 0.69 -4.54 -2.58
CA ARG A 28 1.83 -3.90 -3.20
C ARG A 28 1.45 -2.45 -3.52
N MET A 29 2.20 -1.50 -2.98
CA MET A 29 2.08 -0.09 -3.34
C MET A 29 2.97 0.19 -4.54
N ASP A 30 2.42 0.76 -5.62
CA ASP A 30 3.22 1.08 -6.81
C ASP A 30 3.95 2.42 -6.66
N GLN A 31 3.35 3.38 -5.94
CA GLN A 31 3.91 4.71 -5.73
C GLN A 31 3.50 5.27 -4.36
N THR A 32 4.39 6.08 -3.80
CA THR A 32 4.14 6.87 -2.58
C THR A 32 4.31 8.35 -2.90
N LEU A 33 3.29 9.16 -2.60
CA LEU A 33 3.38 10.62 -2.69
C LEU A 33 3.34 11.19 -1.28
N THR A 34 4.37 11.92 -0.91
CA THR A 34 4.52 12.56 0.41
C THR A 34 4.32 14.07 0.29
N GLN A 35 3.77 14.71 1.33
CA GLN A 35 3.51 16.16 1.35
C GLN A 35 4.13 16.79 2.62
N ASP A 36 4.54 18.06 2.57
CA ASP A 36 5.39 18.77 3.55
C ASP A 36 5.62 18.09 4.93
N SER A 37 4.66 18.21 5.84
CA SER A 37 4.71 17.83 7.23
C SER A 37 4.55 16.32 7.43
N THR A 38 3.75 15.67 6.59
CA THR A 38 3.58 14.20 6.60
C THR A 38 4.79 13.48 6.01
N GLY A 39 5.43 14.07 5.01
CA GLY A 39 6.60 13.56 4.33
C GLY A 39 7.84 13.65 5.19
N THR A 40 8.04 14.77 5.90
CA THR A 40 9.21 14.95 6.76
C THR A 40 9.33 13.82 7.78
N MET A 41 8.26 13.53 8.51
CA MET A 41 8.26 12.43 9.49
C MET A 41 8.41 11.05 8.82
N ALA A 42 7.70 10.80 7.72
CA ALA A 42 7.78 9.52 7.00
C ALA A 42 9.21 9.21 6.51
N TYR A 43 9.94 10.22 6.01
CA TYR A 43 11.32 10.03 5.56
C TYR A 43 12.30 9.86 6.73
N LEU A 44 12.12 10.60 7.83
CA LEU A 44 12.95 10.39 9.04
C LEU A 44 12.79 8.96 9.59
N GLU A 45 11.56 8.45 9.63
CA GLU A 45 11.29 7.06 10.03
C GLU A 45 11.88 6.07 9.03
N PHE A 46 11.74 6.32 7.72
CA PHE A 46 12.33 5.47 6.68
C PHE A 46 13.85 5.40 6.76
N GLU A 47 14.53 6.54 6.97
CA GLU A 47 15.98 6.59 7.17
C GLU A 47 16.41 5.82 8.42
N ALA A 48 15.63 5.88 9.50
CA ALA A 48 15.90 5.15 10.74
C ALA A 48 15.77 3.62 10.60
N LEU A 49 15.11 3.12 9.54
CA LEU A 49 15.04 1.69 9.24
C LEU A 49 16.36 1.12 8.67
N ASP A 50 17.30 1.99 8.28
CA ASP A 50 18.62 1.62 7.73
C ASP A 50 18.55 0.60 6.59
N ILE A 51 17.55 0.75 5.72
CA ILE A 51 17.33 -0.16 4.59
C ILE A 51 18.32 0.21 3.46
N PRO A 52 19.13 -0.75 2.96
CA PRO A 52 20.04 -0.49 1.85
C PRO A 52 19.26 -0.09 0.59
N ARG A 53 19.79 0.90 -0.14
CA ARG A 53 19.18 1.47 -1.35
C ARG A 53 19.21 0.52 -2.54
#